data_AF-A0AAU4A3F5-F1
#
_entry.id   AF-A0AAU4A3F5-F1
#
_cell.length_a   1.000
_cell.length_b   1.000
_cell.length_c   1.000
_cell.angle_alpha   90.00
_cell.angle_beta   90.00
_cell.angle_gamma   90.00
#
_symmetry.space_group_name_H-M   'P 1'
#
loop_
_entity.id
_entity.type
_entity.pdbx_description
1 polymer ?
#
loop_
_entity_poly.entity_id
_entity_poly.type
_entity_poly.pdbx_seq_one_letter_code
_entity_poly.pdbx_strand_id
1 'polypeptide(L)'
;MRGRAGTVLAVLVFAVGCGSGASAPGPGATVRPTGGVVAPAGDDCAHGTDVSGTEVTVTEADNGRRICLDRHGSVRVSLRGTPAATVSVSGTALAEDEGSGLVFRGVSPGTAVLKSAVRACPEPARPGGVSCLAMAAWQVTVVVR
;
A
#
# COMPACT_ATOMS: atom_id res chain seq x y z
N MET A 1 -28.27 -28.73 43.74
CA MET A 1 -29.43 -27.84 43.51
C MET A 1 -29.20 -27.15 42.16
N ARG A 2 -29.49 -27.80 41.02
CA ARG A 2 -30.65 -27.59 40.12
C ARG A 2 -31.31 -26.20 40.21
N GLY A 3 -31.06 -25.36 39.21
CA GLY A 3 -31.95 -24.28 38.77
C GLY A 3 -32.09 -24.35 37.25
N ARG A 4 -33.32 -24.59 36.77
CA ARG A 4 -33.72 -24.69 35.35
C ARG A 4 -34.63 -23.50 35.00
N ALA A 5 -34.69 -23.22 33.70
CA ALA A 5 -35.76 -22.53 32.94
C ALA A 5 -35.83 -20.99 33.07
N GLY A 6 -36.17 -20.23 32.03
CA GLY A 6 -36.78 -20.60 30.76
C GLY A 6 -36.65 -19.56 29.65
N THR A 7 -36.94 -20.03 28.45
CA THR A 7 -36.87 -19.41 27.12
C THR A 7 -37.90 -18.30 26.92
N VAL A 8 -37.55 -17.22 26.20
CA VAL A 8 -38.51 -16.41 25.44
C VAL A 8 -38.03 -16.26 23.99
N LEU A 9 -38.92 -16.65 23.09
CA LEU A 9 -38.83 -16.63 21.63
C LEU A 9 -39.35 -15.28 21.12
N ALA A 10 -38.64 -14.64 20.18
CA ALA A 10 -39.25 -13.61 19.32
C ALA A 10 -38.57 -13.61 17.93
N VAL A 11 -39.28 -14.19 16.96
CA VAL A 11 -39.05 -14.13 15.52
C VAL A 11 -39.63 -12.83 14.99
N LEU A 12 -38.91 -12.04 14.20
CA LEU A 12 -39.52 -11.03 13.31
C LEU A 12 -38.65 -10.75 12.06
N VAL A 13 -39.13 -11.32 10.95
CA VAL A 13 -39.37 -10.74 9.61
C VAL A 13 -38.18 -10.25 8.74
N PHE A 14 -38.09 -10.89 7.57
CA PHE A 14 -37.27 -10.54 6.40
C PHE A 14 -37.69 -9.20 5.78
N ALA A 15 -36.73 -8.33 5.49
CA ALA A 15 -36.87 -7.28 4.49
C ALA A 15 -36.03 -7.65 3.25
N VAL A 16 -36.69 -8.26 2.26
CA VAL A 16 -36.20 -8.35 0.89
C VAL A 16 -36.38 -6.97 0.26
N GLY A 17 -35.27 -6.28 0.01
CA GLY A 17 -35.21 -5.03 -0.75
C GLY A 17 -34.32 -5.22 -1.97
N CYS A 18 -34.80 -6.02 -2.92
CA CYS A 18 -34.26 -6.14 -4.27
C CYS A 18 -34.67 -4.89 -5.06
N GLY A 19 -33.74 -3.95 -5.26
CA GLY A 19 -33.95 -2.72 -6.02
C GLY A 19 -33.09 -2.70 -7.28
N SER A 20 -33.66 -3.20 -8.38
CA SER A 20 -33.07 -3.18 -9.72
C SER A 20 -33.16 -1.78 -10.34
N GLY A 21 -32.06 -1.05 -10.34
CA GLY A 21 -31.88 0.16 -11.16
C GLY A 21 -31.19 -0.20 -12.48
N ALA A 22 -31.99 -0.53 -13.49
CA ALA A 22 -31.51 -0.66 -14.87
C ALA A 22 -31.43 0.74 -15.51
N SER A 23 -30.23 1.19 -15.84
CA SER A 23 -30.00 2.22 -16.86
C SER A 23 -29.27 1.59 -18.04
N ALA A 24 -29.86 1.77 -19.22
CA ALA A 24 -29.48 1.18 -20.49
C ALA A 24 -28.07 1.63 -20.98
N PRO A 25 -27.50 0.94 -21.98
CA PRO A 25 -26.07 0.88 -22.24
C PRO A 25 -25.55 2.00 -23.16
N GLY A 26 -24.41 2.58 -22.80
CA GLY A 26 -23.51 3.24 -23.76
C GLY A 26 -22.55 2.19 -24.37
N PRO A 27 -22.27 2.22 -25.68
CA PRO A 27 -21.35 1.28 -26.31
C PRO A 27 -19.90 1.71 -26.00
N GLY A 28 -19.15 0.85 -25.32
CA GLY A 28 -17.73 1.09 -25.09
C GLY A 28 -17.08 0.22 -24.00
N ALA A 29 -17.60 -0.98 -23.73
CA ALA A 29 -16.93 -1.92 -22.84
C ALA A 29 -15.98 -2.82 -23.64
N THR A 30 -14.70 -2.46 -23.66
CA THR A 30 -13.63 -3.45 -23.75
C THR A 30 -13.30 -3.87 -22.32
N VAL A 31 -13.63 -5.11 -21.96
CA VAL A 31 -13.23 -5.74 -20.69
C VAL A 31 -11.76 -6.14 -20.76
N ARG A 32 -11.03 -6.02 -19.63
CA ARG A 32 -10.01 -6.96 -19.05
C ARG A 32 -8.78 -6.23 -18.47
N PRO A 33 -8.03 -6.75 -17.46
CA PRO A 33 -8.30 -7.69 -16.37
C PRO A 33 -8.05 -7.09 -14.95
N THR A 34 -8.31 -7.92 -13.94
CA THR A 34 -7.80 -7.92 -12.56
C THR A 34 -6.42 -7.28 -12.36
N GLY A 35 -6.41 -6.13 -11.69
CA GLY A 35 -5.23 -5.53 -11.08
C GLY A 35 -5.73 -4.63 -9.96
N GLY A 36 -5.50 -5.01 -8.71
CA GLY A 36 -5.95 -4.23 -7.55
C GLY A 36 -5.32 -2.84 -7.56
N VAL A 37 -6.03 -1.86 -8.10
CA VAL A 37 -5.73 -0.45 -7.91
C VAL A 37 -6.44 -0.06 -6.62
N VAL A 38 -5.73 -0.23 -5.49
CA VAL A 38 -6.05 0.58 -4.32
C VAL A 38 -5.44 1.96 -4.58
N ALA A 39 -6.21 2.84 -5.21
CA ALA A 39 -5.93 4.26 -5.19
C ALA A 39 -6.97 4.90 -4.26
N PRO A 40 -6.59 5.33 -3.04
CA PRO A 40 -7.38 6.29 -2.29
C PRO A 40 -6.86 7.71 -2.57
N ALA A 41 -7.83 8.58 -2.83
CA ALA A 41 -7.97 10.03 -2.70
C ALA A 41 -6.73 10.92 -2.43
N GLY A 42 -6.77 12.11 -3.04
CA GLY A 42 -5.76 13.17 -2.93
C GLY A 42 -5.60 13.80 -1.54
N ASP A 43 -4.58 14.66 -1.45
CA ASP A 43 -4.31 15.67 -0.41
C ASP A 43 -4.23 15.25 1.07
N ASP A 44 -4.00 13.98 1.40
CA ASP A 44 -3.85 13.55 2.80
C ASP A 44 -2.44 13.71 3.39
N CYS A 45 -1.71 14.79 3.06
CA CYS A 45 -0.46 15.15 3.74
C CYS A 45 -0.67 15.92 5.05
N ALA A 46 -1.91 15.90 5.57
CA ALA A 46 -2.32 16.59 6.78
C ALA A 46 -2.23 15.71 8.04
N HIS A 47 -1.88 14.42 7.92
CA HIS A 47 -1.79 13.52 9.06
C HIS A 47 -0.39 13.59 9.70
N GLY A 48 -0.34 13.89 11.00
CA GLY A 48 0.90 14.12 11.76
C GLY A 48 1.85 12.92 11.90
N THR A 49 1.56 11.79 11.26
CA THR A 49 2.42 10.59 11.20
C THR A 49 3.20 10.45 9.88
N ASP A 50 2.94 11.34 8.92
CA ASP A 50 3.55 11.31 7.60
C ASP A 50 4.97 11.90 7.62
N VAL A 51 5.89 11.25 6.92
CA VAL A 51 7.24 11.80 6.74
C VAL A 51 7.18 12.82 5.61
N SER A 52 7.65 14.04 5.85
CA SER A 52 7.63 15.13 4.87
C SER A 52 9.02 15.71 4.64
N GLY A 53 9.34 16.06 3.39
CA GLY A 53 10.57 16.78 3.05
C GLY A 53 10.84 16.89 1.55
N THR A 54 11.92 17.59 1.21
CA THR A 54 12.45 17.67 -0.16
C THR A 54 13.38 16.52 -0.50
N GLU A 55 13.94 15.85 0.52
CA GLU A 55 14.71 14.62 0.38
C GLU A 55 14.30 13.67 1.49
N VAL A 56 13.77 12.49 1.12
CA VAL A 56 13.28 11.50 2.07
C VAL A 56 13.97 10.18 1.80
N THR A 57 14.57 9.57 2.82
CA THR A 57 15.05 8.19 2.73
C THR A 57 14.02 7.25 3.35
N VAL A 58 13.60 6.24 2.59
CA VAL A 58 12.66 5.21 3.04
C VAL A 58 13.38 3.88 3.21
N THR A 59 13.01 3.16 4.26
CA THR A 59 13.63 1.89 4.69
C THR A 59 12.57 0.81 4.88
N GLU A 60 12.97 -0.40 5.30
CA GLU A 60 12.01 -1.45 5.67
C GLU A 60 11.03 -1.02 6.76
N ALA A 61 11.49 -0.18 7.69
CA ALA A 61 10.67 0.31 8.79
C ALA A 61 9.50 1.18 8.30
N ASP A 62 9.60 1.69 7.07
CA ASP A 62 8.58 2.52 6.45
C ASP A 62 7.54 1.73 5.67
N ASN A 63 7.57 0.39 5.72
CA ASN A 63 6.58 -0.44 5.05
C ASN A 63 5.14 -0.09 5.46
N GLY A 64 4.29 0.16 4.48
CA GLY A 64 2.90 0.59 4.66
C GLY A 64 2.73 2.07 4.98
N ARG A 65 3.81 2.86 5.07
CA ARG A 65 3.72 4.29 5.37
C ARG A 65 3.40 5.14 4.14
N ARG A 66 2.93 6.36 4.43
CA ARG A 66 2.75 7.45 3.49
C ARG A 66 3.85 8.49 3.66
N ILE A 67 4.36 8.99 2.54
CA ILE A 67 5.44 9.98 2.45
C ILE A 67 4.91 11.17 1.67
N CYS A 68 5.14 12.36 2.19
CA CYS A 68 4.78 13.62 1.57
C CYS A 68 6.03 14.26 0.98
N LEU A 69 6.06 14.38 -0.34
CA LEU A 69 7.20 14.88 -1.07
C LEU A 69 6.84 16.20 -1.72
N ASP A 70 7.71 17.21 -1.58
CA ASP A 70 7.58 18.43 -2.35
C ASP A 70 7.85 18.16 -3.85
N ARG A 71 7.23 18.90 -4.75
CA ARG A 71 7.60 18.88 -6.16
C ARG A 71 9.11 19.09 -6.33
N HIS A 72 9.72 18.29 -7.21
CA HIS A 72 11.16 18.20 -7.44
C HIS A 72 11.98 17.62 -6.29
N GLY A 73 11.35 17.24 -5.18
CA GLY A 73 12.00 16.48 -4.11
C GLY A 73 12.36 15.06 -4.54
N SER A 74 13.23 14.42 -3.79
CA SER A 74 13.70 13.06 -4.04
C SER A 74 13.34 12.10 -2.90
N VAL A 75 13.00 10.87 -3.27
CA VAL A 75 12.85 9.73 -2.37
C VAL A 75 13.96 8.74 -2.70
N ARG A 76 14.77 8.42 -1.69
CA ARG A 76 15.81 7.40 -1.77
C ARG A 76 15.36 6.15 -1.04
N VAL A 77 15.42 5.01 -1.71
CA VAL A 77 15.12 3.71 -1.14
C VAL A 77 16.40 3.10 -0.59
N SER A 78 16.40 2.81 0.71
CA SER A 78 17.51 2.16 1.42
C SER A 78 16.99 0.95 2.17
N LEU A 79 16.93 -0.17 1.46
CA LEU A 79 16.53 -1.46 2.03
C LEU A 79 17.81 -2.18 2.48
N ARG A 80 17.84 -2.67 3.72
CA ARG A 80 18.86 -3.56 4.29
C ARG A 80 18.90 -4.88 3.51
N GLY A 81 20.07 -5.13 2.93
CA GLY A 81 20.31 -6.22 1.99
C GLY A 81 20.05 -5.76 0.56
N THR A 82 20.73 -6.37 -0.42
CA THR A 82 20.41 -6.12 -1.83
C THR A 82 18.91 -6.41 -2.00
N PRO A 83 18.08 -5.44 -2.44
CA PRO A 83 16.66 -5.67 -2.59
C PRO A 83 16.48 -6.90 -3.46
N ALA A 84 15.69 -7.86 -2.99
CA ALA A 84 15.55 -9.15 -3.67
C ALA A 84 14.87 -8.99 -5.04
N ALA A 85 14.22 -7.84 -5.26
CA ALA A 85 13.64 -7.41 -6.51
C ALA A 85 13.83 -5.91 -6.69
N THR A 86 13.97 -5.47 -7.95
CA THR A 86 14.01 -4.05 -8.34
C THR A 86 12.82 -3.30 -7.74
N VAL A 87 13.06 -2.07 -7.27
CA VAL A 87 11.99 -1.21 -6.81
C VAL A 87 11.12 -0.84 -8.01
N SER A 88 9.84 -1.17 -7.94
CA SER A 88 8.86 -0.82 -8.97
C SER A 88 8.06 0.39 -8.52
N VAL A 89 7.86 1.35 -9.42
CA VAL A 89 6.99 2.50 -9.18
C VAL A 89 5.65 2.32 -9.89
N SER A 90 4.56 2.69 -9.24
CA SER A 90 3.23 2.79 -9.84
C SER A 90 2.73 4.23 -9.73
N GLY A 91 2.06 4.73 -10.76
CA GLY A 91 1.63 6.12 -10.86
C GLY A 91 2.62 7.00 -11.65
N THR A 92 2.25 8.26 -11.83
CA THR A 92 3.00 9.23 -12.67
C THR A 92 3.63 10.37 -11.87
N ALA A 93 3.40 10.41 -10.55
CA ALA A 93 3.90 11.49 -9.69
C ALA A 93 5.43 11.43 -9.50
N LEU A 94 6.01 10.24 -9.63
CA LEU A 94 7.44 9.98 -9.49
C LEU A 94 8.08 9.54 -10.81
N ALA A 95 9.32 9.96 -11.03
CA ALA A 95 10.20 9.42 -12.06
C ALA A 95 11.49 8.91 -11.41
N GLU A 96 12.06 7.83 -11.95
CA GLU A 96 13.37 7.34 -11.50
C GLU A 96 14.48 8.31 -11.93
N ASP A 97 15.42 8.57 -11.02
CA ASP A 97 16.59 9.39 -11.30
C ASP A 97 17.66 8.53 -11.99
N GLU A 98 17.91 8.80 -13.27
CA GLU A 98 18.99 8.30 -14.14
C GLU A 98 19.36 6.80 -14.01
N GLY A 99 18.37 5.91 -13.87
CA GLY A 99 18.62 4.46 -13.85
C GLY A 99 19.23 3.96 -12.52
N SER A 100 19.14 4.74 -11.46
CA SER A 100 19.64 4.38 -10.12
C SER A 100 18.93 3.18 -9.50
N GLY A 101 17.71 2.86 -9.94
CA GLY A 101 16.84 1.81 -9.40
C GLY A 101 16.37 2.03 -7.95
N LEU A 102 16.82 3.11 -7.31
CA LEU A 102 16.67 3.37 -5.87
C LEU A 102 16.40 4.84 -5.54
N VAL A 103 16.54 5.76 -6.50
CA VAL A 103 16.26 7.18 -6.29
C VAL A 103 15.14 7.60 -7.23
N PHE A 104 14.11 8.24 -6.68
CA PHE A 104 12.92 8.68 -7.40
C PHE A 104 12.65 10.15 -7.12
N ARG A 105 12.34 10.93 -8.14
CA ARG A 105 12.05 12.36 -8.04
C ARG A 105 10.57 12.64 -8.25
N GLY A 106 10.02 13.56 -7.45
CA GLY A 106 8.68 14.12 -7.67
C GLY A 106 8.65 14.98 -8.92
N VAL A 107 7.96 14.52 -9.97
CA VAL A 107 7.88 15.20 -11.27
C VAL A 107 6.52 15.83 -11.53
N SER A 108 5.46 15.31 -10.92
CA SER A 108 4.12 15.88 -11.02
C SER A 108 3.35 15.68 -9.71
N PRO A 109 2.44 16.60 -9.35
CA PRO A 109 1.56 16.40 -8.20
C PRO A 109 0.71 15.14 -8.38
N GLY A 110 0.48 14.42 -7.28
CA GLY A 110 -0.32 13.21 -7.28
C GLY A 110 0.26 12.13 -6.38
N THR A 111 -0.33 10.94 -6.45
CA THR A 111 0.11 9.78 -5.66
C THR A 111 0.87 8.79 -6.52
N ALA A 112 1.99 8.31 -6.00
CA ALA A 112 2.75 7.18 -6.53
C ALA A 112 2.97 6.14 -5.44
N VAL A 113 3.26 4.92 -5.84
CA VAL A 113 3.51 3.81 -4.92
C VAL A 113 4.82 3.14 -5.29
N LEU A 114 5.73 3.03 -4.34
CA LEU A 114 6.97 2.25 -4.47
C LEU A 114 6.73 0.86 -3.89
N LYS A 115 7.14 -0.17 -4.62
CA LYS A 115 7.01 -1.58 -4.21
C LYS A 115 8.33 -2.31 -4.40
N SER A 116 8.66 -3.22 -3.50
CA SER A 116 9.79 -4.13 -3.62
C SER A 116 9.56 -5.39 -2.78
N ALA A 117 10.48 -6.34 -2.87
CA ALA A 117 10.54 -7.51 -2.02
C ALA A 117 11.82 -7.45 -1.19
N VAL A 118 11.68 -7.56 0.13
CA VAL A 118 12.80 -7.55 1.09
C VAL A 118 12.92 -8.89 1.77
N ARG A 119 14.15 -9.26 2.15
CA ARG A 119 14.37 -10.46 2.95
C ARG A 119 13.87 -10.20 4.37
N ALA A 120 12.86 -10.96 4.78
CA ALA A 120 12.35 -10.94 6.14
C ALA A 120 13.15 -11.93 6.97
N CYS A 121 14.38 -11.57 7.33
CA CYS A 121 15.15 -12.38 8.26
C CYS A 121 14.68 -12.07 9.68
N PRO A 122 14.06 -13.01 10.42
CA PRO A 122 14.00 -12.86 11.86
C PRO A 122 15.44 -12.88 12.40
N GLU A 123 15.76 -12.00 13.35
CA GLU A 123 17.02 -12.05 14.09
C GLU A 123 17.22 -13.49 14.62
N PRO A 124 18.34 -14.18 14.34
CA PRO A 124 18.53 -15.54 14.80
C PRO A 124 18.51 -15.56 16.33
N ALA A 125 17.55 -16.28 16.91
CA ALA A 125 17.49 -16.43 18.37
C ALA A 125 18.74 -17.14 18.96
N ARG A 126 19.59 -17.75 18.11
CA ARG A 126 20.91 -18.32 18.45
C ARG A 126 21.89 -18.22 17.28
N PRO A 127 23.21 -18.10 17.54
CA PRO A 127 24.25 -18.27 16.52
C PRO A 127 24.12 -19.64 15.83
N GLY A 128 24.10 -19.66 14.49
CA GLY A 128 23.89 -20.86 13.68
C GLY A 128 22.44 -21.11 13.24
N GLY A 129 21.51 -20.19 13.55
CA GLY A 129 20.10 -20.28 13.16
C GLY A 129 19.77 -19.59 11.84
N VAL A 130 19.11 -20.36 10.96
CA VAL A 130 18.30 -20.03 9.76
C VAL A 130 18.97 -19.37 8.55
N SER A 131 18.90 -20.09 7.42
CA SER A 131 19.02 -19.51 6.09
C SER A 131 17.85 -18.56 5.85
N CYS A 132 18.14 -17.29 5.58
CA CYS A 132 17.13 -16.27 5.34
C CYS A 132 16.48 -16.44 3.95
N LEU A 133 15.50 -17.34 3.89
CA LEU A 133 14.71 -17.64 2.69
C LEU A 133 13.36 -16.92 2.67
N ALA A 134 12.91 -16.36 3.79
CA ALA A 134 11.64 -15.65 3.85
C ALA A 134 11.72 -14.29 3.15
N MET A 135 10.72 -13.99 2.33
CA MET A 135 10.56 -12.72 1.62
C MET A 135 9.30 -12.03 2.13
N ALA A 136 9.38 -10.72 2.37
CA ALA A 136 8.24 -9.87 2.68
C ALA A 136 8.03 -8.84 1.58
N ALA A 137 6.76 -8.54 1.30
CA ALA A 137 6.41 -7.41 0.46
C ALA A 137 6.69 -6.12 1.21
N TRP A 138 7.38 -5.20 0.55
CA TRP A 138 7.61 -3.84 1.01
C TRP A 138 6.87 -2.87 0.07
N GLN A 139 6.15 -1.93 0.66
CA GLN A 139 5.43 -0.90 -0.08
C GLN A 139 5.41 0.43 0.67
N VAL A 140 5.58 1.52 -0.05
CA VAL A 140 5.40 2.89 0.46
C VAL A 140 4.53 3.69 -0.49
N THR A 141 3.64 4.51 0.06
CA THR A 141 2.83 5.45 -0.72
C THR A 141 3.49 6.83 -0.68
N VAL A 142 3.75 7.43 -1.83
CA VAL A 142 4.34 8.77 -1.94
C VAL A 142 3.29 9.72 -2.53
N VAL A 143 3.04 10.82 -1.84
CA VAL A 143 2.15 11.90 -2.28
C VAL A 143 3.03 13.10 -2.61
N VAL A 144 3.04 13.48 -3.88
CA VAL A 144 3.76 14.66 -4.38
C VAL A 144 2.81 15.85 -4.41
N ARG A 145 3.21 16.96 -3.80
CA ARG A 145 2.46 18.23 -3.78
C ARG A 145 3.12 19.30 -4.65
#